data_AF-A0A658Z4K6-F1
#
_entry.id   AF-A0A658Z4K6-F1
#
_cell.length_a   1.000
_cell.length_b   1.000
_cell.length_c   1.000
_cell.angle_alpha   90.00
_cell.angle_beta   90.00
_cell.angle_gamma   90.00
#
_symmetry.space_group_name_H-M   'P 1'
#
loop_
_entity.id
_entity.type
_entity.pdbx_description
1 polymer ?
#
loop_
_entity_poly.entity_id
_entity_poly.type
_entity_poly.pdbx_seq_one_letter_code
_entity_poly.pdbx_strand_id
1 'polypeptide(L)'
;MCHFSQWRSSVRTLLDQDANLHVAHGGSTPGTWATEEAAIAYAMWVSPDFYLKVIRAFIALRNDKVSEAKALAQDSKELKGLKPIARNWLEKLDNPKQGHTLTECLKNLDFRLGTKLVSAKALNAVLKSGRIANPFYSRKLDGRGQPVFDISSGGWMTSFNPKGLENGYYRLQNNHYNGQEGLKVLTKGYEWLKSNKVELVRLCAKGGL
;
A
#
# COMPACT_ATOMS: atom_id res chain seq x y z
N MET A 1 31.34 -0.49 35.26
CA MET A 1 31.50 0.86 34.68
C MET A 1 31.12 0.81 33.22
N CYS A 2 29.95 1.33 32.85
CA CYS A 2 29.49 1.32 31.45
C CYS A 2 30.11 2.51 30.72
N HIS A 3 31.07 2.26 29.83
CA HIS A 3 31.49 3.27 28.85
C HIS A 3 30.31 3.46 27.90
N PHE A 4 29.66 4.63 27.95
CA PHE A 4 28.74 5.05 26.89
C PHE A 4 29.59 5.19 25.61
N SER A 5 29.55 4.18 24.74
CA SER A 5 30.16 4.30 23.42
C SER A 5 29.42 5.41 22.67
N GLN A 6 30.17 6.33 22.06
CA GLN A 6 29.58 7.36 21.21
C GLN A 6 29.62 6.88 19.76
N TRP A 7 28.50 6.92 19.06
CA TRP A 7 28.47 6.63 17.63
C TRP A 7 29.21 7.76 16.91
N ARG A 8 30.47 7.56 16.55
CA ARG A 8 31.32 8.53 15.84
C ARG A 8 31.89 7.88 14.58
N SER A 9 31.00 7.46 13.68
CA SER A 9 31.35 6.82 12.42
C SER A 9 31.05 7.75 11.24
N SER A 10 31.69 7.51 10.09
CA SER A 10 31.36 8.19 8.84
C SER A 10 29.89 7.99 8.45
N VAL A 11 29.31 6.83 8.76
CA VAL A 11 27.89 6.53 8.54
C VAL A 11 27.00 7.48 9.32
N ARG A 12 27.31 7.74 10.60
CA ARG A 12 26.56 8.76 11.37
C ARG A 12 26.66 10.13 10.71
N THR A 13 27.88 10.56 10.36
CA THR A 13 28.10 11.89 9.78
C THR A 13 27.31 12.07 8.50
N LEU A 14 27.28 11.05 7.64
CA LEU A 14 26.49 11.06 6.41
C LEU A 14 24.99 11.21 6.72
N LEU A 15 24.46 10.40 7.64
CA LEU A 15 23.05 10.44 8.01
C LEU A 15 22.63 11.78 8.63
N ASP A 16 23.52 12.44 9.37
CA ASP A 16 23.31 13.77 9.93
C ASP A 16 23.30 14.85 8.82
N GLN A 17 24.24 14.77 7.87
CA GLN A 17 24.32 15.67 6.71
C GLN A 17 23.10 15.57 5.79
N ASP A 18 22.59 14.36 5.58
CA ASP A 18 21.41 14.10 4.73
C ASP A 18 20.07 14.34 5.47
N ALA A 19 20.11 14.84 6.71
CA ALA A 19 18.95 15.03 7.59
C ALA A 19 18.15 13.73 7.88
N ASN A 20 18.79 12.57 7.69
CA ASN A 20 18.27 11.26 8.06
C ASN A 20 18.42 10.96 9.56
N LEU A 21 19.32 11.67 10.25
CA LEU A 21 19.47 11.71 11.69
C LEU A 21 19.52 13.18 12.12
N HIS A 22 18.68 13.58 13.08
CA HIS A 22 18.64 14.96 13.57
C HIS A 22 18.50 14.98 15.09
N VAL A 23 19.48 15.59 15.77
CA VAL A 23 19.50 15.72 17.22
C VAL A 23 19.12 17.15 17.60
N ALA A 24 17.92 17.35 18.12
CA ALA A 24 17.44 18.65 18.61
C ALA A 24 17.75 18.81 20.10
N HIS A 25 18.73 19.66 20.42
CA HIS A 25 19.19 19.93 21.79
C HIS A 25 18.38 21.00 22.55
N GLY A 26 17.34 21.59 21.94
CA GLY A 26 16.49 22.64 22.53
C GLY A 26 15.21 22.90 21.72
N GLY A 27 14.39 23.86 22.18
CA GLY A 27 13.10 24.21 21.56
C GLY A 27 11.90 23.51 22.21
N SER A 28 10.70 23.69 21.64
CA SER A 28 9.44 23.13 22.18
C SER A 28 9.32 21.61 22.06
N THR A 29 10.13 20.98 21.20
CA THR A 29 10.14 19.53 20.98
C THR A 29 11.59 18.99 20.94
N PRO A 30 12.30 18.96 22.08
CA PRO A 30 13.64 18.38 22.16
C PRO A 30 13.58 16.86 21.92
N GLY A 31 14.55 16.31 21.21
CA GLY A 31 14.58 14.89 20.89
C GLY A 31 15.53 14.52 19.75
N THR A 32 15.75 13.22 19.57
CA THR A 32 16.47 12.67 18.41
C THR A 32 15.45 12.11 17.43
N TRP A 33 15.50 12.61 16.20
CA TRP A 33 14.65 12.20 15.09
C TRP A 33 15.51 11.43 14.09
N ALA A 34 15.00 10.32 13.59
CA ALA A 34 15.74 9.46 12.69
C ALA A 34 14.80 8.82 11.68
N THR A 35 15.26 8.66 10.44
CA THR A 35 14.61 7.81 9.45
C THR A 35 14.83 6.33 9.80
N GLU A 36 14.07 5.45 9.15
CA GLU A 36 14.22 3.99 9.32
C GLU A 36 15.66 3.54 9.01
N GLU A 37 16.30 4.16 8.00
CA GLU A 37 17.69 3.92 7.65
C GLU A 37 18.66 4.27 8.79
N ALA A 38 18.53 5.47 9.38
CA ALA A 38 19.38 5.89 10.48
C ALA A 38 19.17 5.02 11.75
N ALA A 39 17.93 4.60 12.01
CA ALA A 39 17.61 3.69 13.11
C ALA A 39 18.25 2.31 12.93
N ILE A 40 18.19 1.74 11.71
CA ILE A 40 18.83 0.46 11.37
C ILE A 40 20.35 0.59 11.45
N ALA A 41 20.94 1.66 10.92
CA ALA A 41 22.38 1.89 10.96
C ALA A 41 22.91 2.02 12.40
N TYR A 42 22.16 2.68 13.29
CA TYR A 42 22.48 2.72 14.71
C TYR A 42 22.38 1.33 15.36
N ALA A 43 21.31 0.59 15.08
CA ALA A 43 21.13 -0.78 15.58
C ALA A 43 22.28 -1.71 15.15
N MET A 44 22.74 -1.58 13.90
CA MET A 44 23.90 -2.29 13.35
C MET A 44 25.19 -1.93 14.10
N TRP A 45 25.35 -0.67 14.48
CA TRP A 45 26.54 -0.22 15.21
C TRP A 45 26.57 -0.72 16.67
N VAL A 46 25.42 -0.77 17.35
CA VAL A 46 25.35 -1.23 18.75
C VAL A 46 25.30 -2.75 18.92
N SER A 47 24.83 -3.50 17.91
CA SER A 47 24.62 -4.95 17.99
C SER A 47 25.32 -5.69 16.84
N PRO A 48 26.47 -6.35 17.10
CA PRO A 48 27.15 -7.19 16.12
C PRO A 48 26.27 -8.35 15.61
N ASP A 49 25.42 -8.91 16.47
CA ASP A 49 24.47 -9.96 16.08
C ASP A 49 23.45 -9.44 15.06
N PHE A 50 22.92 -8.23 15.29
CA PHE A 50 22.02 -7.58 14.34
C PHE A 50 22.74 -7.22 13.04
N TYR A 51 23.97 -6.73 13.10
CA TYR A 51 24.80 -6.48 11.93
C TYR A 51 24.95 -7.73 11.05
N LEU A 52 25.27 -8.89 11.65
CA LEU A 52 25.36 -10.15 10.92
C LEU A 52 24.01 -10.61 10.36
N LYS A 53 22.90 -10.39 11.07
CA LYS A 53 21.54 -10.67 10.56
C LYS A 53 21.23 -9.84 9.31
N VAL A 54 21.55 -8.55 9.29
CA VAL A 54 21.34 -7.68 8.13
C VAL A 54 22.14 -8.19 6.92
N ILE A 55 23.41 -8.56 7.13
CA ILE A 55 24.24 -9.17 6.07
C ILE A 55 23.60 -10.44 5.51
N ARG A 56 23.17 -11.37 6.39
CA ARG A 56 22.53 -12.63 5.97
C ARG A 56 21.22 -12.38 5.22
N ALA A 57 20.41 -11.44 5.69
CA ALA A 57 19.16 -11.06 5.01
C ALA A 57 19.44 -10.52 3.60
N PHE A 58 20.47 -9.69 3.44
CA PHE A 58 20.88 -9.18 2.13
C PHE A 58 21.40 -10.28 1.21
N ILE A 59 22.23 -11.21 1.72
CA ILE A 59 22.70 -12.37 0.95
C ILE A 59 21.53 -13.25 0.48
N ALA A 60 20.58 -13.54 1.38
CA ALA A 60 19.39 -14.32 1.05
C ALA A 60 18.56 -13.63 -0.04
N LEU A 61 18.40 -12.30 0.05
CA LEU A 61 17.69 -11.51 -0.96
C LEU A 61 18.36 -11.57 -2.33
N ARG A 62 19.70 -11.45 -2.40
CA ARG A 62 20.44 -11.55 -3.68
C ARG A 62 20.37 -12.94 -4.32
N ASN A 63 20.11 -13.97 -3.52
CA ASN A 63 19.98 -15.35 -3.98
C ASN A 63 18.51 -15.74 -4.23
N ASP A 64 17.61 -14.76 -4.41
CA ASP A 64 16.17 -14.93 -4.62
C ASP A 64 15.42 -15.69 -3.51
N LYS A 65 16.02 -15.82 -2.32
CA LYS A 65 15.40 -16.45 -1.14
C LYS A 65 14.59 -15.44 -0.34
N VAL A 66 13.58 -14.84 -0.97
CA VAL A 66 12.79 -13.74 -0.40
C VAL A 66 12.11 -14.12 0.93
N SER A 67 11.62 -15.35 1.08
CA SER A 67 10.99 -15.83 2.31
C SER A 67 11.97 -15.89 3.49
N GLU A 68 13.21 -16.32 3.23
CA GLU A 68 14.28 -16.40 4.23
C GLU A 68 14.73 -15.00 4.66
N ALA A 69 14.94 -14.09 3.70
CA ALA A 69 15.27 -12.69 3.97
C ALA A 69 14.20 -12.02 4.85
N LYS A 70 12.91 -12.28 4.58
CA LYS A 70 11.79 -11.77 5.40
C LYS A 70 11.82 -12.32 6.82
N ALA A 71 12.06 -13.61 7.01
CA ALA A 71 12.13 -14.24 8.32
C ALA A 71 13.27 -13.64 9.17
N LEU A 72 14.46 -13.47 8.56
CA LEU A 72 15.61 -12.86 9.22
C LEU A 72 15.35 -11.40 9.65
N ALA A 73 14.65 -10.62 8.81
CA ALA A 73 14.26 -9.25 9.15
C ALA A 73 13.23 -9.21 10.29
N GLN A 74 12.28 -10.15 10.34
CA GLN A 74 11.22 -10.22 11.35
C GLN A 74 11.70 -10.70 12.73
N ASP A 75 12.74 -11.54 12.79
CA ASP A 75 13.28 -12.10 14.04
C ASP A 75 14.25 -11.16 14.78
N SER A 76 14.55 -9.98 14.23
CA SER A 76 15.42 -9.01 14.91
C SER A 76 14.72 -8.41 16.14
N LYS A 77 15.28 -8.65 17.33
CA LYS A 77 14.74 -8.13 18.60
C LYS A 77 14.87 -6.61 18.64
N GLU A 78 15.88 -6.09 17.97
CA GLU A 78 16.26 -4.69 17.82
C GLU A 78 15.24 -3.89 16.99
N LEU A 79 14.54 -4.54 16.04
CA LEU A 79 13.51 -3.89 15.22
C LEU A 79 12.07 -4.17 15.70
N LYS A 80 11.86 -4.95 16.77
CA LYS A 80 10.51 -5.33 17.24
C LYS A 80 9.58 -4.14 17.55
N GLY A 81 10.14 -2.96 17.85
CA GLY A 81 9.39 -1.72 18.09
C GLY A 81 9.30 -0.77 16.88
N LEU A 82 10.11 -0.99 15.84
CA LEU A 82 10.11 -0.19 14.61
C LEU A 82 9.12 -0.83 13.63
N LYS A 83 7.98 -0.18 13.41
CA LYS A 83 7.04 -0.60 12.37
C LYS A 83 7.60 -0.15 11.03
N PRO A 84 7.92 -1.05 10.08
CA PRO A 84 8.39 -0.64 8.76
C PRO A 84 7.35 0.27 8.12
N ILE A 85 7.78 1.40 7.56
CA ILE A 85 6.86 2.39 6.96
C ILE A 85 6.03 1.72 5.84
N ALA A 86 6.61 0.74 5.15
CA ALA A 86 5.95 -0.05 4.11
C ALA A 86 4.95 -1.11 4.64
N ARG A 87 5.11 -1.62 5.87
CA ARG A 87 4.23 -2.69 6.40
C ARG A 87 2.85 -2.17 6.77
N ASN A 88 2.73 -0.97 7.33
CA ASN A 88 1.44 -0.42 7.75
C ASN A 88 0.45 -0.26 6.57
N TRP A 89 0.96 -0.11 5.34
CA TRP A 89 0.11 -0.03 4.14
C TRP A 89 -0.32 -1.41 3.63
N LEU A 90 0.58 -2.38 3.51
CA LEU A 90 0.20 -3.75 3.09
C LEU A 90 -0.65 -4.46 4.16
N GLU A 91 -0.35 -4.28 5.45
CA GLU A 91 -1.13 -4.84 6.56
C GLU A 91 -2.58 -4.37 6.55
N LYS A 92 -2.84 -3.16 6.03
CA LYS A 92 -4.20 -2.64 5.85
C LYS A 92 -4.94 -3.33 4.71
N LEU A 93 -4.26 -3.72 3.63
CA LEU A 93 -4.83 -4.56 2.57
C LEU A 93 -5.17 -5.96 3.09
N ASP A 94 -4.28 -6.52 3.93
CA ASP A 94 -4.46 -7.84 4.55
C ASP A 94 -5.51 -7.82 5.66
N ASN A 95 -5.83 -6.65 6.22
CA ASN A 95 -6.85 -6.50 7.24
C ASN A 95 -8.25 -6.34 6.63
N PRO A 96 -9.14 -7.35 6.76
CA PRO A 96 -10.50 -7.29 6.23
C PRO A 96 -11.36 -6.21 6.92
N LYS A 97 -10.88 -5.58 8.00
CA LYS A 97 -11.57 -4.49 8.68
C LYS A 97 -11.22 -3.10 8.15
N GLN A 98 -10.12 -2.93 7.41
CA GLN A 98 -9.63 -1.61 7.00
C GLN A 98 -9.63 -1.46 5.47
N GLY A 99 -8.84 -2.27 4.74
CA GLY A 99 -8.62 -2.12 3.31
C GLY A 99 -8.14 -0.73 2.89
N HIS A 100 -8.00 -0.51 1.58
CA HIS A 100 -7.62 0.78 1.01
C HIS A 100 -8.66 1.34 0.05
N THR A 101 -8.75 2.67 -0.04
CA THR A 101 -9.53 3.31 -1.11
C THR A 101 -8.87 3.09 -2.46
N LEU A 102 -9.66 3.16 -3.54
CA LEU A 102 -9.11 3.16 -4.89
C LEU A 102 -8.08 4.28 -5.09
N THR A 103 -8.30 5.47 -4.52
CA THR A 103 -7.34 6.58 -4.59
C THR A 103 -5.96 6.21 -4.04
N GLU A 104 -5.91 5.54 -2.89
CA GLU A 104 -4.66 5.08 -2.29
C GLU A 104 -3.99 4.01 -3.14
N CYS A 105 -4.75 3.07 -3.69
CA CYS A 105 -4.23 2.04 -4.60
C CYS A 105 -3.66 2.65 -5.88
N LEU A 106 -4.33 3.65 -6.47
CA LEU A 106 -3.88 4.31 -7.70
C LEU A 106 -2.56 5.06 -7.50
N LYS A 107 -2.40 5.72 -6.34
CA LYS A 107 -1.13 6.37 -5.96
C LYS A 107 -0.01 5.35 -5.82
N ASN A 108 -0.25 4.25 -5.11
CA ASN A 108 0.76 3.21 -4.89
C ASN A 108 1.16 2.47 -6.17
N LEU A 109 0.19 2.16 -7.04
CA LEU A 109 0.45 1.47 -8.30
C LEU A 109 0.89 2.41 -9.42
N ASP A 110 0.96 3.72 -9.18
CA ASP A 110 1.32 4.75 -10.14
C ASP A 110 0.50 4.69 -11.45
N PHE A 111 -0.83 4.72 -11.34
CA PHE A 111 -1.71 4.79 -12.51
C PHE A 111 -1.67 6.19 -13.12
N ARG A 112 -0.95 6.36 -14.24
CA ARG A 112 -0.78 7.67 -14.89
C ARG A 112 -1.25 7.71 -16.33
N LEU A 113 -1.76 8.87 -16.73
CA LEU A 113 -1.99 9.29 -18.11
C LEU A 113 -1.02 10.46 -18.40
N GLY A 114 0.12 10.14 -19.01
CA GLY A 114 1.24 11.09 -19.11
C GLY A 114 1.72 11.50 -17.72
N THR A 115 1.69 12.80 -17.43
CA THR A 115 2.12 13.35 -16.13
C THR A 115 1.03 13.28 -15.05
N LYS A 116 -0.23 13.06 -15.40
CA LYS A 116 -1.37 13.12 -14.47
C LYS A 116 -1.72 11.75 -13.90
N LEU A 117 -1.96 11.68 -12.60
CA LEU A 117 -2.50 10.48 -11.96
C LEU A 117 -3.97 10.28 -12.37
N VAL A 118 -4.35 9.05 -12.68
CA VAL A 118 -5.75 8.66 -12.93
C VAL A 118 -6.58 8.94 -11.66
N SER A 119 -7.73 9.58 -11.83
CA SER A 119 -8.64 9.82 -10.70
C SER A 119 -9.44 8.57 -10.35
N ALA A 120 -9.76 8.39 -9.06
CA ALA A 120 -10.64 7.29 -8.63
C ALA A 120 -12.02 7.36 -9.30
N LYS A 121 -12.50 8.56 -9.68
CA LYS A 121 -13.75 8.74 -10.44
C LYS A 121 -13.64 8.13 -11.83
N ALA A 122 -12.56 8.42 -12.56
CA ALA A 122 -12.33 7.86 -13.89
C ALA A 122 -12.18 6.34 -13.87
N LEU A 123 -11.39 5.81 -12.91
CA LEU A 123 -11.27 4.36 -12.76
C LEU A 123 -12.61 3.71 -12.40
N ASN A 124 -13.38 4.29 -11.47
CA ASN A 124 -14.71 3.78 -11.14
C ASN A 124 -15.65 3.76 -12.35
N ALA A 125 -15.60 4.78 -13.22
CA ALA A 125 -16.39 4.79 -14.44
C ALA A 125 -16.01 3.62 -15.37
N VAL A 126 -14.71 3.34 -15.52
CA VAL A 126 -14.24 2.18 -16.29
C VAL A 126 -14.70 0.87 -15.67
N LEU A 127 -14.54 0.69 -14.36
CA LEU A 127 -14.94 -0.54 -13.68
C LEU A 127 -16.46 -0.79 -13.76
N LYS A 128 -17.27 0.28 -13.73
CA LYS A 128 -18.74 0.20 -13.88
C LYS A 128 -19.20 0.10 -15.34
N SER A 129 -18.38 0.51 -16.31
CA SER A 129 -18.77 0.44 -17.73
C SER A 129 -19.04 -0.99 -18.21
N GLY A 130 -18.39 -1.99 -17.57
CA GLY A 130 -18.41 -3.38 -18.01
C GLY A 130 -17.50 -3.67 -19.21
N ARG A 131 -16.67 -2.71 -19.64
CA ARG A 131 -15.65 -2.92 -20.68
C ARG A 131 -14.56 -3.92 -20.27
N ILE A 132 -14.40 -4.15 -18.97
CA ILE A 132 -13.51 -5.15 -18.40
C ILE A 132 -14.25 -5.91 -17.28
N ALA A 133 -14.23 -7.23 -17.36
CA ALA A 133 -14.71 -8.08 -16.27
C ALA A 133 -13.82 -7.86 -15.05
N ASN A 134 -14.42 -7.46 -13.93
CA ASN A 134 -13.66 -7.08 -12.74
C ASN A 134 -14.31 -7.62 -11.47
N PRO A 135 -13.52 -7.80 -10.39
CA PRO A 135 -14.04 -8.37 -9.16
C PRO A 135 -14.88 -7.38 -8.35
N PHE A 136 -14.96 -6.10 -8.72
CA PHE A 136 -15.60 -5.07 -7.89
C PHE A 136 -17.07 -4.84 -8.25
N TYR A 137 -17.39 -4.86 -9.55
CA TYR A 137 -18.72 -4.56 -10.06
C TYR A 137 -19.20 -5.63 -11.05
N SER A 138 -20.51 -5.85 -11.07
CA SER A 138 -21.21 -6.70 -12.03
C SER A 138 -22.45 -5.98 -12.58
N ARG A 139 -23.02 -6.46 -13.69
CA ARG A 139 -24.31 -5.97 -14.18
C ARG A 139 -25.36 -6.15 -13.09
N LYS A 140 -26.14 -5.10 -12.84
CA LYS A 140 -27.30 -5.19 -11.95
C LYS A 140 -28.36 -6.03 -12.65
N LEU A 141 -28.90 -7.02 -11.94
CA LEU A 141 -30.00 -7.85 -12.42
C LEU A 141 -31.32 -7.38 -11.82
N ASP A 142 -32.41 -7.50 -12.57
CA ASP A 142 -33.77 -7.31 -12.08
C ASP A 142 -34.27 -8.54 -11.31
N GLY A 143 -35.51 -8.49 -10.82
CA GLY A 143 -36.14 -9.62 -10.11
C GLY A 143 -36.36 -10.87 -10.95
N ARG A 144 -36.14 -10.80 -12.28
CA ARG A 144 -36.21 -11.92 -13.22
C ARG A 144 -34.81 -12.40 -13.66
N GLY A 145 -33.75 -11.83 -13.08
CA GLY A 145 -32.37 -12.18 -13.40
C GLY A 145 -31.83 -11.55 -14.69
N GLN A 146 -32.53 -10.58 -15.28
CA GLN A 146 -32.09 -9.91 -16.52
C GLN A 146 -31.29 -8.64 -16.22
N PRO A 147 -30.25 -8.32 -17.02
CA PRO A 147 -29.48 -7.10 -16.85
C PRO A 147 -30.33 -5.83 -17.01
N VAL A 148 -30.19 -4.89 -16.08
CA VAL A 148 -30.96 -3.64 -16.11
C VAL A 148 -30.23 -2.58 -16.94
N PHE A 149 -30.93 -2.01 -17.92
CA PHE A 149 -30.48 -0.84 -18.68
C PHE A 149 -31.23 0.40 -18.20
N ASP A 150 -30.50 1.44 -17.81
CA ASP A 150 -31.08 2.72 -17.44
C ASP A 150 -31.08 3.67 -18.64
N ILE A 151 -32.29 3.96 -19.11
CA ILE A 151 -32.53 4.81 -20.27
C ILE A 151 -32.09 6.26 -19.99
N SER A 152 -32.20 6.73 -18.75
CA SER A 152 -31.89 8.11 -18.38
C SER A 152 -30.38 8.40 -18.39
N SER A 153 -29.58 7.44 -17.93
CA SER A 153 -28.12 7.51 -18.00
C SER A 153 -27.55 6.95 -19.31
N GLY A 154 -28.38 6.40 -20.20
CA GLY A 154 -27.97 5.78 -21.46
C GLY A 154 -27.01 4.60 -21.25
N GLY A 155 -27.11 3.93 -20.09
CA GLY A 155 -26.09 3.02 -19.61
C GLY A 155 -26.66 1.81 -18.89
N TRP A 156 -25.92 0.71 -18.95
CA TRP A 156 -26.22 -0.47 -18.15
C TRP A 156 -25.96 -0.21 -16.67
N MET A 157 -26.92 -0.56 -15.83
CA MET A 157 -26.76 -0.44 -14.38
C MET A 157 -25.78 -1.48 -13.85
N THR A 158 -25.02 -1.09 -12.83
CA THR A 158 -24.10 -1.98 -12.11
C THR A 158 -24.36 -2.00 -10.62
N SER A 159 -24.13 -3.15 -10.01
CA SER A 159 -24.06 -3.33 -8.56
C SER A 159 -22.68 -3.83 -8.16
N PHE A 160 -22.40 -3.82 -6.86
CA PHE A 160 -21.24 -4.52 -6.31
C PHE A 160 -21.30 -6.01 -6.64
N ASN A 161 -20.14 -6.61 -6.97
CA ASN A 161 -20.03 -8.01 -7.38
C ASN A 161 -19.97 -8.94 -6.15
N PRO A 162 -21.03 -9.73 -5.84
CA PRO A 162 -21.07 -10.55 -4.63
C PRO A 162 -19.93 -11.57 -4.56
N LYS A 163 -19.54 -12.16 -5.70
CA LYS A 163 -18.41 -13.11 -5.75
C LYS A 163 -17.09 -12.44 -5.39
N GLY A 164 -16.90 -11.19 -5.77
CA GLY A 164 -15.68 -10.45 -5.43
C GLY A 164 -15.62 -10.10 -3.95
N LEU A 165 -16.77 -9.80 -3.35
CA LEU A 165 -16.91 -9.58 -1.91
C LEU A 165 -16.59 -10.87 -1.13
N GLU A 166 -17.23 -12.00 -1.49
CA GLU A 166 -17.02 -13.31 -0.87
C GLU A 166 -15.57 -13.80 -0.99
N ASN A 167 -14.94 -13.58 -2.15
CA ASN A 167 -13.56 -14.01 -2.37
C ASN A 167 -12.51 -13.08 -1.76
N GLY A 168 -12.91 -11.98 -1.13
CA GLY A 168 -12.01 -11.05 -0.44
C GLY A 168 -11.23 -10.14 -1.38
N TYR A 169 -11.77 -9.79 -2.55
CA TYR A 169 -11.17 -8.76 -3.42
C TYR A 169 -11.40 -7.35 -2.87
N TYR A 170 -12.54 -7.15 -2.22
CA TYR A 170 -12.91 -5.88 -1.62
C TYR A 170 -13.87 -6.10 -0.46
N ARG A 171 -14.14 -5.02 0.27
CA ARG A 171 -15.21 -4.94 1.25
C ARG A 171 -16.03 -3.67 1.06
N LEU A 172 -17.22 -3.68 1.65
CA LEU A 172 -18.05 -2.49 1.76
C LEU A 172 -17.73 -1.72 3.05
N GLN A 173 -17.76 -0.40 2.94
CA GLN A 173 -17.65 0.53 4.05
C GLN A 173 -18.94 1.34 4.12
N ASN A 174 -19.60 1.28 5.27
CA ASN A 174 -20.76 2.13 5.55
C ASN A 174 -20.28 3.57 5.71
N ASN A 175 -20.55 4.45 4.74
CA ASN A 175 -20.36 5.88 4.95
C ASN A 175 -21.57 6.44 5.70
N HIS A 176 -21.32 6.98 6.89
CA HIS A 176 -22.35 7.65 7.70
C HIS A 176 -22.85 8.97 7.07
N TYR A 177 -22.10 9.57 6.14
CA TYR A 177 -22.35 10.93 5.67
C TYR A 177 -23.36 11.07 4.52
N ASN A 178 -23.63 10.00 3.77
CA ASN A 178 -24.50 10.07 2.59
C ASN A 178 -25.24 8.76 2.26
N GLY A 179 -25.19 7.77 3.16
CA GLY A 179 -25.82 6.46 2.95
C GLY A 179 -25.26 5.66 1.76
N GLN A 180 -24.17 6.13 1.13
CA GLN A 180 -23.56 5.42 0.01
C GLN A 180 -22.50 4.45 0.51
N GLU A 181 -22.61 3.18 0.11
CA GLU A 181 -21.60 2.18 0.39
C GLU A 181 -20.31 2.48 -0.39
N GLY A 182 -19.21 2.69 0.34
CA GLY A 182 -17.88 2.85 -0.21
C GLY A 182 -17.18 1.51 -0.41
N LEU A 183 -16.35 1.39 -1.44
CA LEU A 183 -15.53 0.20 -1.68
C LEU A 183 -14.11 0.38 -1.11
N LYS A 184 -13.67 -0.59 -0.30
CA LYS A 184 -12.28 -0.72 0.12
C LYS A 184 -11.65 -1.96 -0.50
N VAL A 185 -10.54 -1.78 -1.18
CA VAL A 185 -9.74 -2.81 -1.84
C VAL A 185 -8.94 -3.58 -0.80
N LEU A 186 -8.94 -4.90 -0.92
CA LEU A 186 -8.12 -5.82 -0.13
C LEU A 186 -6.97 -6.37 -0.98
N THR A 187 -6.11 -7.21 -0.41
CA THR A 187 -4.89 -7.72 -1.07
C THR A 187 -5.16 -8.32 -2.45
N LYS A 188 -6.16 -9.20 -2.61
CA LYS A 188 -6.49 -9.79 -3.91
C LYS A 188 -6.99 -8.76 -4.93
N GLY A 189 -7.77 -7.77 -4.48
CA GLY A 189 -8.23 -6.67 -5.33
C GLY A 189 -7.08 -5.78 -5.79
N TYR A 190 -6.12 -5.54 -4.91
CA TYR A 190 -4.92 -4.78 -5.23
C TYR A 190 -4.04 -5.51 -6.25
N GLU A 191 -3.83 -6.81 -6.09
CA GLU A 191 -3.13 -7.65 -7.06
C GLU A 191 -3.84 -7.66 -8.42
N TRP A 192 -5.17 -7.76 -8.43
CA TRP A 192 -5.94 -7.68 -9.66
C TRP A 192 -5.77 -6.32 -10.37
N LEU A 193 -5.81 -5.21 -9.63
CA LEU A 193 -5.55 -3.87 -10.18
C LEU A 193 -4.13 -3.77 -10.75
N LYS A 194 -3.14 -4.31 -10.05
CA LYS A 194 -1.74 -4.34 -10.50
C LYS A 194 -1.60 -5.09 -11.83
N SER A 195 -2.18 -6.29 -11.92
CA SER A 195 -2.11 -7.13 -13.13
C SER A 195 -2.85 -6.52 -14.33
N ASN A 196 -3.90 -5.73 -14.09
CA ASN A 196 -4.70 -5.10 -15.14
C ASN A 196 -4.35 -3.62 -15.39
N LYS A 197 -3.28 -3.10 -14.78
CA LYS A 197 -2.93 -1.67 -14.80
C LYS A 197 -2.91 -1.07 -16.20
N VAL A 198 -2.21 -1.73 -17.14
CA VAL A 198 -2.01 -1.21 -18.50
C VAL A 198 -3.35 -1.01 -19.22
N GLU A 199 -4.21 -2.02 -19.18
CA GLU A 199 -5.52 -1.96 -19.84
C GLU A 199 -6.46 -0.99 -19.14
N LEU A 200 -6.47 -0.95 -17.80
CA LEU A 200 -7.28 0.00 -17.05
C LEU A 200 -6.90 1.45 -17.35
N VAL A 201 -5.60 1.76 -17.42
CA VAL A 201 -5.11 3.09 -17.82
C VAL A 201 -5.54 3.43 -19.24
N ARG A 202 -5.40 2.49 -20.19
CA ARG A 202 -5.86 2.66 -21.57
C ARG A 202 -7.37 2.94 -21.65
N LEU A 203 -8.18 2.21 -20.88
CA LEU A 203 -9.63 2.43 -20.84
C LEU A 203 -9.99 3.76 -20.19
N CYS A 204 -9.24 4.20 -19.18
CA CYS A 204 -9.40 5.54 -18.60
C CYS A 204 -9.08 6.65 -19.61
N ALA A 205 -8.07 6.46 -20.47
CA ALA A 205 -7.75 7.41 -21.54
C ALA A 205 -8.90 7.53 -22.57
N LYS A 206 -9.50 6.39 -22.95
CA LYS A 206 -10.60 6.32 -23.92
C LYS A 206 -11.96 6.75 -23.36
N GLY A 207 -12.11 6.79 -22.04
CA GLY A 207 -13.36 7.15 -21.35
C GLY A 207 -13.44 8.62 -20.93
N GLY A 208 -12.48 9.45 -21.33
CA GLY A 208 -12.47 10.89 -21.06
C GLY A 208 -13.14 11.69 -22.19
N LEU A 209 -14.46 11.63 -22.27
CA LEU A 209 -15.36 12.62 -22.87
C LEU A 209 -16.67 12.61 -22.08
#